data_AF-A0A7G6WVX5-F1
#
_entry.id   AF-A0A7G6WVX5-F1
#
_cell.length_a   1.000
_cell.length_b   1.000
_cell.length_c   1.000
_cell.angle_alpha   90.00
_cell.angle_beta   90.00
_cell.angle_gamma   90.00
#
_symmetry.space_group_name_H-M   'P 1'
#
loop_
_entity.id
_entity.type
_entity.pdbx_description
1 polymer ?
#
loop_
_entity_poly.entity_id
_entity_poly.type
_entity_poly.pdbx_seq_one_letter_code
_entity_poly.pdbx_strand_id
1 'polypeptide(L)'
;MAKSYWLDDNSVPFATFLAVIQTFYHPEARNDNFEELVEWARAGRGGEKMAVFKAELARLVQGEREGLRPGAIEAATEYDDWSTDEEFLDWLWHELYPDEPVARPGG
;
A
#
# COMPACT_ATOMS: atom_id res chain seq x y z
N MET A 1 11.68 -17.64 1.17
CA MET A 1 11.18 -16.25 1.24
C MET A 1 12.29 -15.33 0.78
N ALA A 2 12.10 -14.64 -0.35
CA ALA A 2 13.02 -13.58 -0.74
C ALA A 2 12.99 -12.51 0.36
N LYS A 3 14.15 -12.12 0.87
CA LYS A 3 14.24 -11.14 1.94
C LYS A 3 13.70 -9.80 1.41
N SER A 4 12.57 -9.34 1.94
CA SER A 4 11.91 -8.10 1.55
C SER A 4 12.87 -6.92 1.68
N TYR A 5 13.35 -6.40 0.54
CA TYR A 5 14.40 -5.37 0.53
C TYR A 5 13.97 -4.07 1.23
N TRP A 6 12.67 -3.78 1.25
CA TRP A 6 12.08 -2.62 1.92
C TRP A 6 12.11 -2.71 3.45
N LEU A 7 12.31 -3.91 4.02
CA LEU A 7 12.48 -4.08 5.47
C LEU A 7 13.92 -3.84 5.93
N ASP A 8 14.89 -3.96 5.02
CA ASP A 8 16.30 -3.73 5.30
C ASP A 8 16.70 -2.26 5.10
N ASP A 9 16.00 -1.53 4.22
CA ASP A 9 16.31 -0.15 3.86
C ASP A 9 15.04 0.68 3.64
N ASN A 10 14.71 1.56 4.60
CA ASN A 10 13.56 2.46 4.50
C ASN A 10 13.82 3.69 3.61
N SER A 11 15.01 3.86 3.05
CA SER A 11 15.33 4.96 2.13
C SER A 11 14.94 4.67 0.68
N VAL A 12 14.58 3.42 0.36
CA VAL A 12 14.14 3.04 -0.98
C VAL A 12 12.73 3.58 -1.25
N PRO A 13 12.40 3.92 -2.50
CA PRO A 13 11.06 4.37 -2.87
C PRO A 13 9.98 3.36 -2.46
N PHE A 14 8.86 3.87 -1.94
CA PHE A 14 7.68 3.08 -1.55
C PHE A 14 7.89 2.07 -0.42
N ALA A 15 9.00 2.18 0.33
CA ALA A 15 9.30 1.27 1.43
C ALA A 15 8.22 1.32 2.53
N THR A 16 7.66 2.50 2.80
CA THR A 16 6.64 2.67 3.83
C THR A 16 5.35 1.98 3.43
N PHE A 17 4.92 2.14 2.19
CA PHE A 17 3.79 1.44 1.59
C PHE A 17 3.96 -0.08 1.71
N LEU A 18 5.07 -0.62 1.22
CA LEU A 18 5.33 -2.06 1.23
C LEU A 18 5.37 -2.62 2.66
N ALA A 19 6.00 -1.91 3.60
CA ALA A 19 6.06 -2.34 4.99
C ALA A 19 4.69 -2.31 5.68
N VAL A 20 3.86 -1.29 5.43
CA VAL A 20 2.51 -1.20 6.00
C VAL A 20 1.63 -2.30 5.43
N ILE A 21 1.57 -2.45 4.11
CA ILE A 21 0.75 -3.49 3.49
C ILE A 21 1.19 -4.89 3.87
N GLN A 22 2.49 -5.17 3.94
CA GLN A 22 2.97 -6.45 4.45
C GLN A 22 2.56 -6.70 5.91
N THR A 23 2.48 -5.65 6.74
CA THR A 23 2.09 -5.80 8.14
C THR A 23 0.58 -6.04 8.31
N PHE A 24 -0.23 -5.35 7.50
CA PHE A 24 -1.66 -5.27 7.72
C PHE A 24 -2.52 -6.09 6.77
N TYR A 25 -2.01 -6.43 5.58
CA TYR A 25 -2.77 -7.09 4.52
C TYR A 25 -2.25 -8.49 4.18
N HIS A 26 -0.96 -8.77 4.39
CA HIS A 26 -0.35 -10.06 4.05
C HIS A 26 -1.13 -11.25 4.66
N PRO A 27 -1.21 -12.42 4.00
CA PRO A 27 -1.96 -13.57 4.50
C PRO A 27 -1.47 -14.10 5.87
N GLU A 28 -0.21 -13.82 6.23
CA GLU A 28 0.34 -14.14 7.56
C GLU A 28 0.02 -13.08 8.63
N ALA A 29 -0.60 -11.96 8.25
CA ALA A 29 -1.10 -10.96 9.19
C ALA A 29 -2.28 -11.53 9.99
N ARG A 30 -2.57 -10.93 11.15
CA ARG A 30 -3.76 -11.31 11.91
C ARG A 30 -5.00 -10.86 11.14
N ASN A 31 -6.08 -11.65 11.21
CA ASN A 31 -7.31 -11.43 10.45
C ASN A 31 -7.93 -10.03 10.63
N ASP A 32 -7.69 -9.36 11.75
CA ASP A 32 -8.20 -8.03 12.11
C ASP A 32 -7.26 -6.88 11.72
N ASN A 33 -6.03 -7.17 11.28
CA ASN A 33 -5.05 -6.13 10.97
C ASN A 33 -5.52 -5.22 9.81
N PHE A 34 -6.16 -5.77 8.79
CA PHE A 34 -6.61 -4.94 7.67
C PHE A 34 -7.75 -3.99 8.10
N GLU A 35 -8.68 -4.46 8.94
CA GLU A 35 -9.72 -3.62 9.52
C GLU A 35 -9.10 -2.49 10.36
N GLU A 36 -8.06 -2.78 11.15
CA GLU A 36 -7.33 -1.77 11.91
C GLU A 36 -6.69 -0.72 10.99
N LEU A 37 -6.09 -1.13 9.86
CA LEU A 37 -5.54 -0.19 8.88
C LEU A 37 -6.62 0.73 8.31
N VAL A 38 -7.79 0.18 7.96
CA VAL A 38 -8.95 0.94 7.47
C VAL A 38 -9.41 1.96 8.52
N GLU A 39 -9.56 1.54 9.78
CA GLU A 39 -9.92 2.45 10.86
C GLU A 39 -8.88 3.56 11.06
N TRP A 40 -7.59 3.22 10.98
CA TRP A 40 -6.53 4.20 11.14
C TRP A 40 -6.52 5.24 10.02
N ALA A 41 -6.65 4.79 8.77
CA ALA A 41 -6.74 5.67 7.61
C ALA A 41 -7.93 6.64 7.74
N ARG A 42 -9.12 6.12 8.05
CA ARG A 42 -10.36 6.92 8.16
C ARG A 42 -10.37 7.85 9.37
N ALA A 43 -9.81 7.44 10.49
CA ALA A 43 -9.72 8.27 11.69
C ALA A 43 -8.54 9.25 11.66
N GLY A 44 -7.70 9.24 10.61
CA GLY A 44 -6.49 10.06 10.52
C GLY A 44 -5.46 9.73 11.62
N ARG A 45 -5.42 8.47 12.08
CA ARG A 45 -4.48 7.99 13.10
C ARG A 45 -3.15 7.55 12.45
N GLY A 46 -2.13 7.29 13.27
CA GLY A 46 -0.84 6.79 12.79
C GLY A 46 0.19 7.85 12.38
N GLY A 47 -0.15 9.14 12.50
CA GLY A 47 0.80 10.25 12.43
C GLY A 47 1.60 10.32 11.12
N GLU A 48 2.89 10.63 11.23
CA GLU A 48 3.79 10.80 10.09
C GLU A 48 3.86 9.54 9.21
N LYS A 49 3.88 8.34 9.80
CA LYS A 49 3.96 7.08 9.05
C LYS A 49 2.76 6.90 8.12
N MET A 50 1.55 7.19 8.61
CA MET A 50 0.33 7.09 7.79
C MET A 50 0.24 8.18 6.73
N ALA A 51 0.77 9.38 7.02
CA ALA A 51 0.87 10.44 6.01
C ALA A 51 1.82 10.03 4.85
N VAL A 52 2.98 9.45 5.16
CA VAL A 52 3.92 8.93 4.16
C VAL A 52 3.31 7.77 3.39
N PHE A 53 2.69 6.81 4.08
CA PHE A 53 1.97 5.71 3.45
C PHE A 53 0.95 6.19 2.42
N LYS A 54 0.10 7.16 2.81
CA LYS A 54 -0.92 7.72 1.92
C LYS A 54 -0.30 8.39 0.70
N ALA A 55 0.76 9.18 0.90
CA ALA A 55 1.45 9.86 -0.19
C ALA A 55 2.09 8.85 -1.17
N GLU A 56 2.72 7.79 -0.66
CA GLU A 56 3.29 6.72 -1.48
C GLU A 56 2.19 5.94 -2.24
N LEU A 57 1.08 5.60 -1.58
CA LEU A 57 -0.06 4.96 -2.24
C LEU A 57 -0.65 5.83 -3.34
N ALA A 58 -0.84 7.14 -3.10
CA ALA A 58 -1.36 8.07 -4.10
C ALA A 58 -0.48 8.09 -5.36
N ARG A 59 0.84 8.12 -5.19
CA ARG A 59 1.82 8.05 -6.29
C ARG A 59 1.73 6.72 -7.04
N LEU A 60 1.61 5.60 -6.34
CA LEU A 60 1.44 4.28 -6.97
C LEU A 60 0.15 4.19 -7.79
N VAL A 61 -0.96 4.71 -7.27
CA VAL A 61 -2.25 4.81 -7.96
C VAL A 61 -2.17 5.72 -9.20
N GLN A 62 -1.29 6.72 -9.18
CA GLN A 62 -0.99 7.57 -10.33
C GLN A 62 -0.12 6.89 -11.39
N GLY A 63 0.36 5.67 -11.13
CA GLY A 63 1.28 4.94 -12.00
C GLY A 63 2.76 5.32 -11.78
N GLU A 64 3.08 6.15 -10.79
CA GLU A 64 4.48 6.41 -10.43
C GLU A 64 5.08 5.17 -9.77
N ARG A 65 5.97 4.48 -10.49
CA ARG A 65 6.67 3.28 -10.02
C ARG A 65 8.19 3.39 -10.09
N GLU A 66 8.72 4.60 -10.25
CA GLU A 66 10.16 4.81 -10.36
C GLU A 66 10.88 4.32 -9.09
N GLY A 67 11.83 3.39 -9.26
CA GLY A 67 12.58 2.78 -8.16
C GLY A 67 11.85 1.67 -7.40
N LEU A 68 10.59 1.37 -7.73
CA LEU A 68 9.90 0.20 -7.24
C LEU A 68 10.41 -1.05 -7.96
N ARG A 69 10.85 -2.07 -7.20
CA ARG A 69 11.27 -3.33 -7.82
C ARG A 69 10.07 -4.07 -8.42
N PRO A 70 10.22 -4.72 -9.60
CA PRO A 70 9.16 -5.55 -10.17
C PRO A 70 8.68 -6.61 -9.18
N GLY A 71 7.37 -6.78 -9.07
CA GLY A 71 6.73 -7.76 -8.16
C GLY A 71 6.83 -7.41 -6.67
N ALA A 72 7.27 -6.20 -6.29
CA ALA A 72 7.38 -5.83 -4.88
C ALA A 72 6.02 -5.74 -4.18
N ILE A 73 4.99 -5.26 -4.89
CA ILE A 73 3.63 -5.14 -4.36
C ILE A 73 3.05 -6.54 -4.13
N GLU A 74 3.03 -7.37 -5.17
CA GLU A 74 2.65 -8.79 -5.10
C GLU A 74 3.39 -9.53 -3.98
N ALA A 75 4.71 -9.33 -3.83
CA ALA A 75 5.47 -9.95 -2.75
C ALA A 75 5.18 -9.39 -1.34
N ALA A 76 4.61 -8.19 -1.23
CA ALA A 76 4.21 -7.61 0.05
C ALA A 76 2.77 -7.93 0.42
N THR A 77 1.92 -8.21 -0.57
CA THR A 77 0.48 -8.48 -0.38
C THR A 77 0.15 -9.97 -0.41
N GLU A 78 0.86 -10.73 -1.24
CA GLU A 78 0.46 -12.05 -1.74
C GLU A 78 -1.03 -12.08 -2.13
N TYR A 79 -1.52 -11.01 -2.77
CA TYR A 79 -2.91 -10.97 -3.21
C TYR A 79 -3.14 -11.98 -4.34
N ASP A 80 -4.30 -12.64 -4.32
CA ASP A 80 -4.76 -13.53 -5.40
C ASP A 80 -6.09 -13.04 -6.03
N ASP A 81 -6.77 -12.06 -5.42
CA ASP A 81 -8.09 -11.59 -5.84
C ASP A 81 -8.05 -10.64 -7.05
N TRP A 82 -6.89 -10.06 -7.37
CA TRP A 82 -6.72 -9.11 -8.48
C TRP A 82 -5.76 -9.64 -9.54
N SER A 83 -5.99 -9.25 -10.80
CA SER A 83 -5.14 -9.66 -11.92
C SER A 83 -3.93 -8.74 -12.10
N THR A 84 -3.97 -7.53 -11.53
CA THR A 84 -2.90 -6.53 -11.68
C THR A 84 -2.69 -5.71 -10.40
N ASP A 85 -1.46 -5.19 -10.24
CA ASP A 85 -1.13 -4.23 -9.18
C ASP A 85 -2.07 -3.00 -9.22
N GLU A 86 -2.52 -2.59 -10.41
CA GLU A 86 -3.36 -1.40 -10.59
C GLU A 86 -4.75 -1.59 -9.99
N GLU A 87 -5.37 -2.73 -10.29
CA GLU A 87 -6.68 -3.08 -9.72
C GLU A 87 -6.61 -3.19 -8.19
N PHE A 88 -5.54 -3.79 -7.66
CA PHE A 88 -5.30 -3.86 -6.22
C PHE A 88 -5.15 -2.47 -5.60
N LEU A 89 -4.32 -1.60 -6.19
CA LEU A 89 -4.03 -0.26 -5.69
C LEU A 89 -5.28 0.65 -5.74
N ASP A 90 -6.06 0.56 -6.81
CA ASP A 90 -7.34 1.29 -6.95
C ASP A 90 -8.33 0.84 -5.88
N TRP A 91 -8.50 -0.47 -5.69
CA TRP A 91 -9.36 -1.01 -4.64
C TRP A 91 -8.91 -0.55 -3.24
N LEU A 92 -7.61 -0.66 -2.96
CA LEU A 92 -7.04 -0.29 -1.67
C LEU A 92 -7.24 1.20 -1.39
N TRP A 93 -7.07 2.08 -2.40
CA TRP A 93 -7.35 3.50 -2.24
C TRP A 93 -8.80 3.75 -1.87
N HIS A 94 -9.74 3.11 -2.58
CA HIS A 94 -11.17 3.25 -2.31
C HIS A 94 -11.57 2.76 -0.92
N GLU A 95 -10.96 1.69 -0.41
CA GLU A 95 -11.28 1.22 0.94
C GLU A 95 -10.75 2.12 2.05
N LEU A 96 -9.52 2.63 1.88
CA LEU A 96 -8.87 3.47 2.89
C LEU A 96 -9.36 4.92 2.86
N TYR A 97 -9.66 5.46 1.67
CA TYR A 97 -10.01 6.87 1.45
C TYR A 97 -11.25 7.00 0.55
N PRO A 98 -12.43 6.49 0.96
CA PRO A 98 -13.63 6.45 0.11
C PRO A 98 -14.14 7.83 -0.33
N ASP A 99 -13.87 8.87 0.48
CA ASP A 99 -14.29 10.25 0.20
C ASP A 99 -13.29 11.03 -0.67
N GLU A 100 -12.13 10.44 -0.98
CA GLU A 100 -11.09 11.10 -1.76
C GLU A 100 -11.07 10.63 -3.22
N PRO A 101 -11.13 11.56 -4.18
CA PRO A 101 -11.07 11.18 -5.58
C PRO A 101 -9.72 10.52 -5.88
N VAL A 102 -9.76 9.43 -6.65
CA VAL A 102 -8.56 8.82 -7.22
C VAL A 102 -7.89 9.85 -8.11
N ALA A 103 -6.75 10.37 -7.67
CA ALA A 103 -6.05 11.44 -8.37
C ALA A 103 -5.24 10.89 -9.56
N ARG A 104 -5.85 10.15 -10.50
CA ARG A 104 -5.14 9.66 -11.69
C ARG A 104 -4.86 10.80 -12.70
N PRO A 105 -3.67 10.88 -13.32
CA PRO A 105 -3.42 11.79 -14.42
C PRO A 105 -4.13 11.27 -15.68
N GLY A 106 -5.36 11.73 -15.90
CA GLY A 106 -6.14 11.43 -17.11
C GLY A 106 -7.58 11.07 -16.80
N GLY A 107 -8.47 12.06 -16.92
CA GLY A 107 -9.86 11.82 -17.31
C GLY A 107 -9.99 11.78 -18.82
#